data_AF-A0AAD5CJ52-F1
#
_entry.id   AF-A0AAD5CJ52-F1
#
_cell.length_a   1.000
_cell.length_b   1.000
_cell.length_c   1.000
_cell.angle_alpha   90.00
_cell.angle_beta   90.00
_cell.angle_gamma   90.00
#
_symmetry.space_group_name_H-M   'P 1'
#
loop_
_entity.id
_entity.type
_entity.pdbx_description
1 polymer ?
#
loop_
_entity_poly.entity_id
_entity_poly.type
_entity_poly.pdbx_seq_one_letter_code
_entity_poly.pdbx_strand_id
1 'polypeptide(L)'
;MVSHKNAGFKPLEELYYKTWLHSGQRVAVQDPDLLVENTVTVQGLTSSGYLLAIADDGKMYELHPDGNSFDFFKGLVRRKVA
;
A
#
# COMPACT_ATOMS: atom_id res chain seq x y z
N MET A 1 -22.14 -32.25 1.66
CA MET A 1 -20.85 -31.58 1.38
C MET A 1 -20.93 -30.16 1.90
N VAL A 2 -20.25 -29.85 3.01
CA VAL A 2 -20.18 -28.47 3.53
C VAL A 2 -19.03 -27.77 2.83
N SER A 3 -19.34 -26.82 1.93
CA SER A 3 -18.36 -26.02 1.24
C SER A 3 -17.84 -24.95 2.22
N HIS A 4 -16.65 -25.16 2.78
CA HIS A 4 -15.94 -24.11 3.49
C HIS A 4 -15.53 -23.04 2.47
N LYS A 5 -16.36 -22.01 2.29
CA LYS A 5 -15.95 -20.79 1.59
C LYS A 5 -14.86 -20.14 2.44
N ASN A 6 -13.62 -20.26 1.97
CA ASN A 6 -12.49 -19.54 2.52
C ASN A 6 -12.77 -18.04 2.34
N ALA A 7 -13.29 -17.37 3.38
CA ALA A 7 -13.73 -15.97 3.27
C ALA A 7 -12.55 -14.99 3.05
N GLY A 8 -11.31 -15.49 3.04
CA GLY A 8 -10.11 -14.69 2.85
C GLY A 8 -9.98 -13.62 3.92
N PHE A 9 -9.36 -12.50 3.55
CA PHE A 9 -9.14 -11.37 4.46
C PHE A 9 -10.39 -10.53 4.74
N LYS A 10 -11.44 -10.64 3.90
CA LYS A 10 -12.64 -9.78 3.95
C LYS A 10 -13.28 -9.61 5.33
N PRO A 11 -13.48 -10.68 6.14
CA PRO A 11 -14.08 -10.54 7.47
C PRO A 11 -13.22 -9.74 8.46
N LEU A 12 -11.91 -9.67 8.22
CA LEU A 12 -10.94 -8.99 9.08
C LEU A 12 -10.57 -7.59 8.56
N GLU A 13 -10.88 -7.30 7.30
CA GLU A 13 -10.49 -6.08 6.60
C GLU A 13 -11.00 -4.82 7.32
N GLU A 14 -12.27 -4.78 7.73
CA GLU A 14 -12.83 -3.62 8.43
C GLU A 14 -12.15 -3.39 9.79
N LEU A 15 -11.90 -4.46 10.55
CA LEU A 15 -11.22 -4.36 11.85
C LEU A 15 -9.77 -3.93 11.67
N TYR A 16 -9.09 -4.43 10.63
CA TYR A 16 -7.74 -4.04 10.28
C TYR A 16 -7.67 -2.54 9.99
N TYR A 17 -8.54 -2.00 9.12
CA TYR A 17 -8.59 -0.56 8.86
C TYR A 17 -8.91 0.28 10.09
N LYS A 18 -9.76 -0.20 11.00
CA LYS A 18 -10.09 0.52 12.25
C LYS A 18 -8.91 0.64 13.21
N THR A 19 -8.01 -0.33 13.24
CA THR A 19 -6.83 -0.34 14.13
C THR A 19 -5.56 0.13 13.43
N TRP A 20 -5.63 0.34 12.12
CA TRP A 20 -4.51 0.75 11.29
C TRP A 20 -4.12 2.21 11.55
N LEU A 21 -2.85 2.41 11.93
CA LEU A 21 -2.25 3.71 12.23
C LEU A 21 -1.63 4.47 11.04
N HIS A 22 -1.69 3.97 9.80
CA HIS A 22 -0.94 4.54 8.66
C HIS A 22 -1.84 5.18 7.59
N SER A 23 -3.15 5.25 7.81
CA SER A 23 -4.05 6.01 6.95
C SER A 23 -3.66 7.49 6.93
N GLY A 24 -3.54 8.07 5.73
CA GLY A 24 -3.16 9.47 5.55
C GLY A 24 -1.67 9.75 5.70
N GLN A 25 -0.83 8.72 5.91
CA GLN A 25 0.61 8.92 6.06
C GLN A 25 1.25 9.30 4.72
N ARG A 26 2.00 10.41 4.71
CA ARG A 26 2.80 10.85 3.55
C ARG A 26 4.15 10.15 3.58
N VAL A 27 4.52 9.51 2.47
CA VAL A 27 5.72 8.68 2.35
C VAL A 27 6.46 9.05 1.06
N ALA A 28 7.79 9.05 1.14
CA ALA A 28 8.64 9.21 -0.04
C ALA A 28 8.82 7.84 -0.70
N VAL A 29 8.53 7.77 -1.99
CA VAL A 29 8.69 6.56 -2.80
C VAL A 29 9.75 6.81 -3.86
N GLN A 30 10.64 5.83 -4.01
CA GLN A 30 11.61 5.80 -5.09
C GLN A 30 10.99 5.12 -6.30
N ASP A 31 11.30 5.68 -7.46
CA ASP A 31 10.96 5.12 -8.74
C ASP A 31 12.27 4.66 -9.39
N PRO A 32 12.45 3.36 -9.69
CA PRO A 32 13.68 2.88 -10.29
C PRO A 32 13.97 3.54 -11.65
N ASP A 33 12.92 3.97 -12.35
CA ASP A 33 13.00 4.55 -13.69
C ASP A 33 13.11 6.08 -13.66
N LEU A 34 12.86 6.72 -12.51
CA LEU A 34 12.93 8.18 -12.36
C LEU A 34 13.83 8.56 -11.18
N LEU A 35 14.82 9.42 -11.44
CA LEU A 35 15.74 9.96 -10.43
C LEU A 35 15.08 10.86 -9.36
N VAL A 36 13.75 10.95 -9.32
CA VAL A 36 13.02 11.89 -8.47
C VAL A 36 12.22 11.14 -7.41
N GLU A 37 12.49 11.42 -6.14
CA GLU A 37 11.64 10.99 -5.03
C GLU A 37 10.27 11.65 -5.16
N ASN A 38 9.23 10.83 -5.14
CA ASN A 38 7.85 11.31 -5.16
C ASN A 38 7.23 11.12 -3.79
N THR A 39 6.47 12.11 -3.32
CA THR A 39 5.67 11.96 -2.10
C THR A 39 4.27 11.47 -2.45
N VAL A 40 3.82 10.41 -1.80
CA VAL A 40 2.47 9.87 -1.94
C VAL A 40 1.83 9.71 -0.58
N THR A 41 0.50 9.70 -0.53
CA THR A 41 -0.29 9.53 0.70
C THR A 41 -0.91 8.15 0.72
N VAL A 42 -0.63 7.35 1.76
CA VAL A 42 -1.21 6.02 1.95
C VAL A 42 -2.71 6.16 2.26
N GLN A 43 -3.54 5.46 1.47
CA GLN A 43 -5.00 5.47 1.61
C GLN A 43 -5.54 4.13 2.11
N GLY A 44 -4.83 3.03 1.85
CA GLY A 44 -5.27 1.72 2.29
C GLY A 44 -4.47 0.59 1.68
N LEU A 45 -5.10 -0.57 1.49
CA LEU A 45 -4.53 -1.72 0.79
C LEU A 45 -5.17 -1.93 -0.59
N THR A 46 -4.40 -2.48 -1.51
CA THR A 46 -4.90 -3.08 -2.74
C THR A 46 -5.52 -4.44 -2.47
N SER A 47 -6.24 -4.98 -3.45
CA SER A 47 -6.81 -6.34 -3.36
C SER A 47 -5.77 -7.44 -3.21
N SER A 48 -4.52 -7.17 -3.63
CA SER A 48 -3.34 -8.00 -3.45
C SER A 48 -2.72 -7.89 -2.05
N GLY A 49 -3.17 -6.93 -1.23
CA GLY A 49 -2.68 -6.73 0.15
C GLY A 49 -1.46 -5.81 0.26
N TYR A 50 -1.11 -5.07 -0.79
CA TYR A 50 -0.04 -4.05 -0.75
C TYR A 50 -0.59 -2.68 -0.41
N LEU A 51 0.28 -1.74 -0.03
CA LEU A 51 -0.16 -0.37 0.26
C LEU A 51 -0.66 0.33 -1.01
N LEU A 52 -1.88 0.83 -0.97
CA LEU A 52 -2.44 1.75 -1.95
C LEU A 52 -2.14 3.18 -1.52
N ALA A 53 -1.51 3.95 -2.41
CA ALA A 53 -1.19 5.35 -2.18
C ALA A 53 -1.61 6.24 -3.35
N ILE A 54 -1.88 7.51 -3.05
CA ILE A 54 -2.28 8.53 -4.03
C ILE A 54 -1.26 9.67 -4.02
N ALA A 55 -0.76 10.05 -5.19
CA ALA A 55 0.11 11.22 -5.37
C ALA A 55 -0.70 12.53 -5.39
N ASP A 56 -0.01 13.65 -5.27
CA ASP A 56 -0.65 14.97 -5.28
C ASP A 56 -1.34 15.29 -6.63
N ASP A 57 -0.95 14.61 -7.72
CA ASP A 57 -1.59 14.68 -9.04
C ASP A 57 -2.81 13.72 -9.20
N GLY A 58 -3.20 13.04 -8.12
CA GLY A 58 -4.31 12.10 -8.09
C GLY A 58 -4.01 10.70 -8.64
N LYS A 59 -2.78 10.44 -9.13
CA LYS A 59 -2.42 9.10 -9.60
C LYS A 59 -2.32 8.12 -8.44
N MET A 60 -2.86 6.92 -8.67
CA MET A 60 -2.84 5.82 -7.71
C MET A 60 -1.64 4.91 -7.96
N TYR A 61 -1.06 4.43 -6.87
CA TYR A 61 0.12 3.58 -6.85
C TYR A 61 -0.06 2.44 -5.87
N GLU A 62 0.42 1.26 -6.25
CA GLU A 62 0.64 0.16 -5.34
C GLU A 62 2.10 0.19 -4.88
N LEU A 63 2.35 0.23 -3.58
CA LEU A 63 3.70 0.30 -3.03
C LEU A 63 4.18 -1.07 -2.57
N HIS A 64 5.39 -1.41 -2.98
CA HIS A 64 6.09 -2.64 -2.66
C HIS A 64 7.28 -2.30 -1.75
N PRO A 65 7.59 -3.14 -0.76
CA PRO A 65 8.80 -2.98 0.03
C PRO A 65 10.04 -3.20 -0.87
N ASP A 66 11.05 -2.32 -0.77
CA ASP A 66 12.37 -2.53 -1.42
C ASP A 66 13.22 -3.63 -0.77
N GLY A 67 12.79 -4.16 0.37
CA GLY A 67 13.53 -5.13 1.16
C GLY A 67 14.22 -4.56 2.39
N ASN A 68 14.08 -3.25 2.68
CA ASN A 68 14.54 -2.68 3.94
C ASN A 68 13.53 -2.95 5.07
N SER A 69 13.97 -3.64 6.11
CA SER A 69 13.11 -4.17 7.19
C SER A 69 13.01 -3.26 8.41
N PHE A 70 13.86 -2.23 8.51
CA PHE A 70 13.95 -1.41 9.72
C PHE A 70 13.04 -0.18 9.70
N ASP A 71 12.69 0.32 8.51
CA ASP A 71 11.79 1.45 8.33
C ASP A 71 10.83 1.14 7.19
N PHE A 72 9.63 0.68 7.54
CA PHE A 72 8.60 0.21 6.61
C PHE A 72 8.19 1.28 5.58
N PHE A 73 8.49 2.56 5.85
CA PHE A 73 8.14 3.69 4.98
C PHE A 73 9.32 4.28 4.23
N LYS A 74 10.55 3.84 4.51
CA LYS A 74 11.70 4.22 3.69
C LYS A 74 11.93 3.14 2.65
N GLY A 75 12.27 3.60 1.44
CA GLY A 75 12.59 2.67 0.36
C GLY A 75 11.36 1.99 -0.24
N LEU A 76 10.16 2.54 -0.09
CA LEU A 76 9.01 1.99 -0.81
C LEU A 76 9.17 2.23 -2.32
N VAL A 77 8.96 1.18 -3.10
CA VAL A 77 8.99 1.22 -4.57
C VAL A 77 7.56 1.21 -5.08
N ARG A 78 7.22 2.11 -6.00
CA ARG A 78 5.86 2.17 -6.54
C ARG A 78 5.71 1.36 -7.82
N ARG A 79 4.57 0.70 -7.98
CA ARG A 79 4.09 0.13 -9.24
C ARG A 79 2.83 0.89 -9.68
N LYS A 80 2.79 1.32 -10.94
CA LYS A 80 1.60 1.96 -11.50
C LYS A 80 0.45 0.95 -11.59
N VAL A 81 -0.69 1.31 -11.02
CA VAL A 81 -1.94 0.56 -11.22
C VAL A 81 -2.54 1.04 -12.54
N ALA A 82 -2.81 0.09 -13.44
CA ALA A 82 -3.36 0.35 -14.78
C ALA A 82 -4.83 0.75 -14.72
#